data_AF-A0AAU8MQB0-F1
#
_entry.id   AF-A0AAU8MQB0-F1
#
_cell.length_a   1.000
_cell.length_b   1.000
_cell.length_c   1.000
_cell.angle_alpha   90.00
_cell.angle_beta   90.00
_cell.angle_gamma   90.00
#
_symmetry.space_group_name_H-M   'P 1'
#
loop_
_entity.id
_entity.type
_entity.pdbx_description
1 polymer ?
#
loop_
_entity_poly.entity_id
_entity_poly.type
_entity_poly.pdbx_seq_one_letter_code
_entity_poly.pdbx_strand_id
1 'polypeptide(L)'
;MTAASFRLFALSLLCLGAAACATHEAKPAAGQAKIGMANPASVHCTEQGGKLEIRTGKDGGQYGVCTLPDGRVCEEWALFRDKKCELPAE
;
A
#
# COMPACT_ATOMS: atom_id res chain seq x y z
N MET A 1 19.69 -13.61 -77.35
CA MET A 1 19.00 -12.32 -77.53
C MET A 1 17.86 -12.33 -76.52
N THR A 2 17.76 -11.50 -75.48
CA THR A 2 18.18 -10.12 -75.25
C THR A 2 18.35 -9.91 -73.74
N ALA A 3 19.37 -9.13 -73.35
CA ALA A 3 19.43 -8.54 -72.02
C ALA A 3 18.45 -7.36 -71.98
N ALA A 4 17.59 -7.32 -70.96
CA ALA A 4 16.89 -6.11 -70.53
C ALA A 4 17.10 -6.05 -69.00
N SER A 5 18.15 -5.38 -68.56
CA SER A 5 18.15 -3.93 -68.34
C SER A 5 17.27 -3.56 -67.16
N PHE A 6 17.97 -3.42 -66.03
CA PHE A 6 17.95 -2.22 -65.20
C PHE A 6 16.71 -1.97 -64.32
N ARG A 7 17.01 -1.95 -63.02
CA ARG A 7 16.35 -1.17 -61.97
C ARG A 7 14.98 -1.67 -61.55
N LEU A 8 14.99 -2.42 -60.46
CA LEU A 8 14.40 -1.93 -59.21
C LEU A 8 15.12 -2.64 -58.06
N PHE A 9 16.18 -1.98 -57.60
CA PHE A 9 16.64 -2.06 -56.22
C PHE A 9 15.43 -1.71 -55.33
N ALA A 10 14.76 -2.70 -54.76
CA ALA A 10 13.84 -2.49 -53.65
C ALA A 10 13.68 -3.84 -52.93
N LEU A 11 14.61 -4.15 -52.04
CA LEU A 11 14.34 -4.01 -50.60
C LEU A 11 13.44 -5.14 -50.08
N SER A 12 14.03 -6.32 -49.92
CA SER A 12 13.47 -7.38 -49.06
C SER A 12 14.58 -8.20 -48.43
N LEU A 13 15.62 -7.49 -47.96
CA LEU A 13 16.52 -7.97 -46.92
C LEU A 13 16.02 -7.43 -45.59
N LEU A 14 15.19 -8.19 -44.86
CA LEU A 14 15.15 -8.16 -43.39
C LEU A 14 14.34 -9.32 -42.80
N CYS A 15 14.83 -10.55 -43.00
CA CYS A 15 14.52 -11.64 -42.08
C CYS A 15 15.69 -11.72 -41.08
N LEU A 16 15.58 -11.02 -39.96
CA LEU A 16 16.52 -11.19 -38.85
C LEU A 16 15.78 -11.24 -37.51
N GLY A 17 15.58 -12.48 -37.05
CA GLY A 17 15.73 -12.89 -35.65
C GLY A 17 14.88 -12.20 -34.61
N ALA A 18 13.74 -12.80 -34.29
CA ALA A 18 13.16 -12.70 -32.96
C ALA A 18 14.15 -13.30 -31.93
N ALA A 19 14.75 -12.46 -31.09
CA ALA A 19 15.47 -12.91 -29.90
C ALA A 19 15.16 -11.96 -28.74
N ALA A 20 14.18 -12.38 -27.94
CA ALA A 20 14.01 -12.12 -26.52
C ALA A 20 14.47 -10.74 -26.00
N CYS A 21 13.58 -9.75 -26.00
CA CYS A 21 13.59 -8.82 -24.87
C CYS A 21 13.29 -9.67 -23.62
N ALA A 22 14.29 -9.81 -22.77
CA ALA A 22 14.13 -10.42 -21.46
C ALA A 22 12.88 -9.83 -20.80
N THR A 23 11.92 -10.70 -20.48
CA THR A 23 10.95 -10.38 -19.45
C THR A 23 11.78 -10.01 -18.22
N HIS A 24 11.78 -8.74 -17.86
CA HIS A 24 12.18 -8.35 -16.51
C HIS A 24 11.18 -9.07 -15.61
N GLU A 25 11.57 -10.23 -15.12
CA GLU A 25 11.00 -10.86 -13.94
C GLU A 25 11.04 -9.78 -12.86
N ALA A 26 9.91 -9.11 -12.65
CA ALA A 26 9.71 -8.26 -11.51
C ALA A 26 9.81 -9.19 -10.30
N LYS A 27 11.03 -9.34 -9.77
CA LYS A 27 11.29 -9.98 -8.50
C LYS A 27 10.24 -9.43 -7.53
N PRO A 28 9.38 -10.26 -6.92
CA PRO A 28 8.48 -9.76 -5.90
C PRO A 28 9.36 -9.03 -4.90
N ALA A 29 9.05 -7.76 -4.62
CA ALA A 29 9.78 -6.96 -3.66
C ALA A 29 9.70 -7.68 -2.30
N ALA A 30 10.68 -8.55 -2.05
CA ALA A 30 10.90 -9.22 -0.79
C ALA A 30 11.39 -8.13 0.15
N GLY A 31 10.43 -7.47 0.78
CA GLY A 31 10.67 -6.27 1.56
C GLY A 31 9.47 -5.33 1.56
N GLN A 32 8.27 -5.85 1.86
CA GLN A 32 7.37 -5.02 2.66
C GLN A 32 8.10 -4.81 3.98
N ALA A 33 8.85 -3.71 4.10
CA ALA A 33 9.36 -3.27 5.37
C ALA A 33 8.18 -3.33 6.33
N LYS A 34 8.33 -4.05 7.46
CA LYS A 34 7.31 -4.03 8.51
C LYS A 34 7.25 -2.58 8.99
N ILE A 35 6.31 -1.81 8.46
CA ILE A 35 6.17 -0.38 8.77
C ILE A 35 5.80 -0.31 10.26
N GLY A 36 6.76 0.14 11.08
CA GLY A 36 6.59 0.48 12.49
C GLY A 36 6.38 -0.69 13.44
N MET A 37 6.80 -0.51 14.69
CA MET A 37 6.22 -1.25 15.81
C MET A 37 4.73 -0.88 15.88
N ALA A 38 3.86 -1.85 16.20
CA ALA A 38 2.44 -1.56 16.40
C ALA A 38 2.26 -0.53 17.52
N ASN A 39 1.30 0.39 17.36
CA ASN A 39 0.96 1.33 18.42
C ASN A 39 0.40 0.55 19.63
N PRO A 40 1.00 0.65 20.83
CA PRO A 40 0.54 -0.09 22.00
C PRO A 40 -0.92 0.21 22.39
N ALA A 41 -1.39 1.45 22.21
CA ALA A 41 -2.78 1.80 22.49
C ALA A 41 -3.75 1.14 21.51
N SER A 42 -3.38 1.10 20.24
CA SER A 42 -4.11 0.42 19.18
C SER A 42 -4.19 -1.10 19.43
N VAL A 43 -3.08 -1.72 19.83
CA VAL A 43 -3.05 -3.15 20.22
C VAL A 43 -3.94 -3.39 21.42
N HIS A 44 -3.82 -2.58 22.46
CA HIS A 44 -4.65 -2.68 23.66
C HIS A 44 -6.14 -2.58 23.33
N CYS A 45 -6.55 -1.70 22.41
CA CYS A 45 -7.94 -1.63 21.94
C CYS A 45 -8.44 -2.99 21.42
N THR A 46 -7.65 -3.63 20.55
CA THR A 46 -8.02 -4.93 19.97
C THR A 46 -8.00 -6.06 21.01
N GLU A 47 -7.09 -6.01 21.99
CA GLU A 47 -7.04 -6.96 23.10
C GLU A 47 -8.26 -6.85 24.04
N GLN A 48 -8.85 -5.67 24.18
CA GLN A 48 -10.12 -5.47 24.89
C GLN A 48 -11.35 -5.91 24.07
N GLY A 49 -11.14 -6.51 22.88
CA GLY A 49 -12.21 -6.88 21.96
C GLY A 49 -12.83 -5.68 21.23
N GLY A 50 -12.18 -4.51 21.30
CA GLY A 50 -12.66 -3.29 20.67
C GLY A 50 -12.28 -3.20 19.19
N LYS A 51 -12.99 -2.32 18.48
CA LYS A 51 -12.66 -1.92 17.11
C LYS A 51 -11.97 -0.56 17.12
N LEU A 52 -10.74 -0.52 16.60
CA LEU A 52 -9.98 0.70 16.41
C LEU A 52 -10.45 1.47 15.17
N GLU A 53 -10.55 2.78 15.28
CA GLU A 53 -10.77 3.73 14.18
C GLU A 53 -9.85 4.94 14.34
N ILE A 54 -9.21 5.38 13.26
CA ILE A 54 -8.42 6.62 13.26
C ILE A 54 -9.31 7.75 12.74
N ARG A 55 -9.38 8.85 13.49
CA ARG A 55 -10.17 10.05 13.19
C ARG A 55 -9.25 11.24 12.99
N THR A 56 -9.73 12.23 12.23
CA THR A 56 -9.06 13.53 12.06
C THR A 56 -9.80 14.57 12.89
N GLY A 57 -9.09 15.25 13.79
CA GLY A 57 -9.60 16.33 14.62
C GLY A 57 -9.73 17.66 13.87
N LYS A 58 -10.31 18.67 14.53
CA LYS A 58 -10.52 20.01 13.95
C LYS A 58 -9.23 20.74 13.60
N ASP A 59 -8.14 20.40 14.28
CA ASP A 59 -6.78 20.90 14.05
C ASP A 59 -6.06 20.18 12.90
N GLY A 60 -6.69 19.16 12.30
CA GLY A 60 -6.10 18.31 11.26
C GLY A 60 -5.21 17.19 11.81
N GLY A 61 -5.05 17.08 13.13
CA GLY A 61 -4.34 15.99 13.78
C GLY A 61 -5.13 14.68 13.72
N GLN A 62 -4.43 13.54 13.72
CA GLN A 62 -5.08 12.23 13.80
C GLN A 62 -5.05 11.67 15.22
N TYR A 63 -6.15 11.05 15.63
CA TYR A 63 -6.27 10.36 16.91
C TYR A 63 -6.99 9.02 16.73
N GLY A 64 -6.66 8.05 17.59
CA GLY A 64 -7.31 6.74 17.60
C GLY A 64 -8.49 6.71 18.58
N VAL A 65 -9.60 6.11 18.16
CA VAL A 65 -10.70 5.75 19.06
C VAL A 65 -10.93 4.25 19.06
N CYS A 66 -11.28 3.72 20.22
CA CYS A 66 -11.64 2.33 20.45
C CYS A 66 -13.12 2.21 20.75
N THR A 67 -13.87 1.54 19.88
CA THR A 67 -15.26 1.14 20.15
C THR A 67 -15.27 -0.21 20.84
N LEU A 68 -15.60 -0.25 22.13
CA LEU A 68 -15.61 -1.44 22.97
C LEU A 68 -16.88 -2.30 22.73
N PRO A 69 -16.89 -3.59 23.14
CA PRO A 69 -18.05 -4.47 23.00
C PRO A 69 -19.31 -4.01 23.72
N ASP A 70 -19.15 -3.20 24.79
CA ASP A 70 -20.26 -2.59 25.53
C ASP A 70 -20.81 -1.31 24.86
N GLY A 71 -20.28 -0.95 23.68
CA GLY A 71 -20.68 0.22 22.90
C GLY A 71 -20.00 1.52 23.30
N ARG A 72 -19.16 1.53 24.35
CA ARG A 72 -18.39 2.74 24.70
C ARG A 72 -17.36 3.05 23.61
N VAL A 73 -17.19 4.34 23.33
CA VAL A 73 -16.16 4.85 22.41
C VAL A 73 -15.18 5.67 23.22
N CYS A 74 -13.93 5.22 23.27
CA CYS A 74 -12.87 5.80 24.08
C CYS A 74 -11.71 6.24 23.19
N GLU A 75 -11.04 7.35 23.51
CA GLU A 75 -9.72 7.65 22.93
C GLU A 75 -8.71 6.56 23.33
N GLU A 76 -7.91 6.08 22.38
CA GLU A 76 -7.10 4.87 22.57
C GLU A 76 -6.03 5.05 23.66
N TRP A 77 -5.45 6.25 23.79
CA TRP A 77 -4.40 6.50 24.75
C TRP A 77 -4.90 6.72 26.17
N ALA A 78 -6.04 7.39 26.34
CA ALA A 78 -6.74 7.53 27.62
C ALA A 78 -7.15 6.14 28.15
N LEU A 79 -7.64 5.27 27.25
CA LEU A 79 -7.98 3.89 27.59
C LEU A 79 -6.74 3.08 27.99
N PHE A 80 -5.62 3.24 27.26
CA PHE A 80 -4.39 2.49 27.49
C PHE A 80 -3.65 2.93 28.76
N ARG A 81 -3.36 4.23 28.90
CA ARG A 81 -2.52 4.79 29.98
C ARG A 81 -3.30 5.04 31.25
N ASP A 82 -4.47 5.66 31.12
CA ASP A 82 -5.23 6.19 32.26
C ASP A 82 -6.36 5.27 32.69
N LYS A 83 -6.64 4.23 31.90
CA LYS A 83 -7.77 3.29 32.10
C LYS A 83 -9.13 4.00 32.13
N LYS A 84 -9.22 5.16 31.48
CA LYS A 84 -10.43 5.96 31.37
C LYS A 84 -11.02 5.84 29.97
N CYS A 85 -12.33 5.89 29.88
CA CYS A 85 -13.03 5.95 28.61
C CYS A 85 -13.56 7.35 28.38
N GLU A 86 -12.79 8.16 27.66
CA GLU A 86 -13.09 9.56 27.37
C GLU A 86 -12.77 9.83 25.91
N LEU A 87 -13.53 10.69 25.23
CA LEU A 87 -13.20 11.18 23.90
C LEU A 87 -12.28 12.40 24.01
N PRO A 88 -11.42 12.66 23.00
CA PRO A 88 -10.59 13.86 23.04
C PRO A 88 -11.47 15.11 22.97
N ALA A 89 -11.04 16.18 23.64
CA ALA A 89 -11.68 17.48 23.52
C ALA A 89 -11.33 18.08 22.14
N GLU A 90 -12.33 18.12 21.23
CA GLU A 90 -12.19 18.64 19.86
C GLU A 90 -12.40 20.14 19.74
#